data_AF-A0A946ZNQ8-F1
#
_entry.id   AF-A0A946ZNQ8-F1
#
_cell.length_a   1.000
_cell.length_b   1.000
_cell.length_c   1.000
_cell.angle_alpha   90.00
_cell.angle_beta   90.00
_cell.angle_gamma   90.00
#
_symmetry.space_group_name_H-M   'P 1'
#
loop_
_entity.id
_entity.type
_entity.pdbx_description
1 polymer ?
#
loop_
_entity_poly.entity_id
_entity_poly.type
_entity_poly.pdbx_seq_one_letter_code
_entity_poly.pdbx_strand_id
1 'polypeptide(L)'
;KQFSLMKGCVVDNIKRGIAMGIYIPTLNVDFIARIYFSGVTSIKDHTLFPEDEFPKTQLMDDYLEYHLRGIVTSQGRQILNDIIHSNQK
;
A
#
# COMPACT_ATOMS: atom_id res chain seq x y z
N LYS A 1 7.14 -17.70 7.80
CA LYS A 1 6.72 -17.04 9.06
C LYS A 1 6.37 -15.56 8.85
N GLN A 2 7.27 -14.75 8.29
CA GLN A 2 7.04 -13.31 8.04
C GLN A 2 5.82 -13.01 7.16
N PHE A 3 5.67 -13.72 6.03
CA PHE A 3 4.50 -13.57 5.15
C PHE A 3 3.17 -13.80 5.87
N SER A 4 3.07 -14.83 6.71
CA SER A 4 1.80 -15.17 7.38
C SER A 4 1.35 -14.10 8.37
N LEU A 5 2.28 -13.49 9.11
CA LEU A 5 1.97 -12.43 10.06
C LEU A 5 1.56 -11.15 9.31
N MET A 6 2.34 -10.75 8.30
CA MET A 6 2.02 -9.59 7.47
C MET A 6 0.67 -9.74 6.77
N LYS A 7 0.42 -10.93 6.20
CA LYS A 7 -0.82 -11.24 5.48
C LYS A 7 -2.04 -11.03 6.37
N GLY A 8 -2.01 -11.49 7.62
CA GLY A 8 -3.11 -11.30 8.57
C GLY A 8 -3.46 -9.82 8.75
N CYS A 9 -2.45 -9.01 9.08
CA CYS A 9 -2.61 -7.57 9.28
C CYS A 9 -3.18 -6.86 8.03
N VAL A 10 -2.65 -7.19 6.85
CA VAL A 10 -3.04 -6.56 5.58
C VAL A 10 -4.44 -6.98 5.18
N VAL A 11 -4.78 -8.27 5.30
CA VAL A 11 -6.13 -8.78 5.04
C VAL A 11 -7.16 -8.09 5.95
N ASP A 12 -6.85 -7.96 7.24
CA ASP A 12 -7.75 -7.32 8.19
C ASP A 12 -7.89 -5.81 7.91
N ASN A 13 -6.79 -5.13 7.55
CA ASN A 13 -6.82 -3.73 7.11
C ASN A 13 -7.72 -3.54 5.89
N ILE A 14 -7.56 -4.37 4.85
CA ILE A 14 -8.35 -4.28 3.62
C ILE A 14 -9.84 -4.51 3.91
N LYS A 15 -10.16 -5.56 4.68
CA LYS A 15 -11.55 -5.87 5.07
C LYS A 15 -12.20 -4.71 5.83
N ARG A 16 -11.48 -4.10 6.78
CA ARG A 16 -11.98 -2.92 7.52
C ARG A 16 -12.20 -1.73 6.58
N GLY A 17 -11.26 -1.43 5.69
CA GLY A 17 -11.41 -0.33 4.75
C GLY A 17 -12.57 -0.53 3.77
N ILE A 18 -12.85 -1.76 3.34
CA ILE A 18 -14.05 -2.10 2.55
C ILE A 18 -15.31 -1.86 3.38
N ALA A 19 -15.36 -2.33 4.63
CA ALA A 19 -16.50 -2.12 5.52
C ALA A 19 -16.77 -0.63 5.83
N MET A 20 -15.72 0.19 5.82
CA MET A 20 -15.78 1.65 5.98
C MET A 20 -16.10 2.41 4.68
N GLY A 21 -16.15 1.73 3.53
CA GLY A 21 -16.38 2.36 2.22
C GLY A 21 -15.18 3.12 1.63
N ILE A 22 -14.00 3.03 2.26
CA ILE A 22 -12.79 3.76 1.85
C ILE A 22 -11.89 2.95 0.91
N TYR A 23 -12.06 1.63 0.84
CA TYR A 23 -11.41 0.75 -0.14
C TYR A 23 -12.42 0.12 -1.10
N ILE A 24 -11.95 -0.20 -2.32
CA ILE A 24 -12.78 -0.72 -3.41
C ILE A 24 -13.45 -2.05 -3.00
N PRO A 25 -14.78 -2.18 -3.08
CA PRO A 25 -15.50 -3.35 -2.55
C PRO A 25 -15.28 -4.64 -3.37
N THR A 26 -14.86 -4.52 -4.63
CA THR A 26 -14.62 -5.65 -5.55
C THR A 26 -13.18 -6.16 -5.52
N LEU A 27 -12.36 -5.73 -4.57
CA LEU A 27 -10.96 -6.16 -4.46
C LEU A 27 -10.85 -7.66 -4.15
N ASN A 28 -9.93 -8.33 -4.85
CA ASN A 28 -9.46 -9.64 -4.43
C ASN A 28 -8.46 -9.48 -3.27
N VAL A 29 -8.95 -9.65 -2.05
CA VAL A 29 -8.17 -9.41 -0.81
C VAL A 29 -6.90 -10.28 -0.72
N ASP A 30 -6.96 -11.54 -1.13
CA ASP A 30 -5.78 -12.43 -1.09
C ASP A 30 -4.70 -11.97 -2.08
N PHE A 31 -5.13 -11.56 -3.28
CA PHE A 31 -4.24 -11.00 -4.29
C PHE A 31 -3.57 -9.70 -3.80
N ILE A 32 -4.35 -8.74 -3.30
CA ILE A 32 -3.80 -7.46 -2.83
C ILE A 32 -2.83 -7.66 -1.66
N ALA A 33 -3.12 -8.55 -0.71
CA ALA A 33 -2.20 -8.86 0.38
C ALA A 33 -0.87 -9.45 -0.12
N ARG A 34 -0.90 -10.25 -1.20
CA ARG A 34 0.32 -10.75 -1.84
C ARG A 34 1.07 -9.66 -2.58
N ILE A 35 0.39 -8.79 -3.32
CA ILE A 35 1.02 -7.65 -4.00
C ILE A 35 1.68 -6.71 -2.99
N TYR A 36 1.02 -6.44 -1.86
CA TYR A 36 1.61 -5.65 -0.78
C TYR A 36 2.89 -6.30 -0.25
N PHE A 37 2.83 -7.59 0.11
CA PHE A 37 4.00 -8.28 0.65
C PHE A 37 5.15 -8.38 -0.36
N SER A 38 4.84 -8.73 -1.61
CA SER A 38 5.82 -8.84 -2.68
C SER A 38 6.48 -7.49 -2.93
N GLY A 39 5.70 -6.40 -3.02
CA GLY A 39 6.24 -5.07 -3.26
C GLY A 39 7.14 -4.58 -2.12
N VAL A 40 6.70 -4.70 -0.86
CA VAL A 40 7.55 -4.36 0.31
C VAL A 40 8.85 -5.16 0.33
N THR A 41 8.85 -6.38 -0.22
CA THR A 41 10.06 -7.21 -0.33
C THR A 41 10.92 -6.75 -1.50
N SER A 42 10.32 -6.46 -2.66
CA SER A 42 11.02 -6.03 -3.88
C SER A 42 11.70 -4.67 -3.74
N ILE A 43 11.11 -3.71 -3.04
CA ILE A 43 11.73 -2.39 -2.83
C ILE A 43 12.97 -2.41 -1.93
N LYS A 44 13.28 -3.55 -1.32
CA LYS A 44 14.52 -3.76 -0.54
C LYS A 44 15.65 -4.32 -1.39
N ASP A 45 15.39 -4.65 -2.64
CA ASP A 45 16.41 -5.12 -3.56
C ASP A 45 17.25 -3.94 -4.06
N HIS A 46 18.47 -3.82 -3.54
CA HIS A 46 19.40 -2.75 -3.91
C HIS A 46 19.89 -2.81 -5.36
N THR A 47 19.67 -3.93 -6.06
CA THR A 47 19.96 -4.01 -7.51
C THR A 47 18.89 -3.31 -8.33
N LEU A 48 17.65 -3.25 -7.82
CA LEU A 48 16.52 -2.56 -8.44
C LEU A 48 16.34 -1.14 -7.89
N PHE A 49 16.67 -0.94 -6.61
CA PHE A 49 16.53 0.33 -5.89
C PHE A 49 17.83 0.67 -5.15
N PRO A 50 18.87 1.15 -5.87
CA PRO A 50 20.11 1.64 -5.26
C PRO A 50 19.82 2.75 -4.23
N GLU A 51 20.48 2.73 -3.08
CA GLU A 51 20.17 3.67 -1.97
C GLU A 51 20.56 5.12 -2.27
N ASP A 52 21.51 5.34 -3.18
CA ASP A 52 21.94 6.65 -3.66
C ASP A 52 20.92 7.32 -4.59
N GLU A 53 20.13 6.51 -5.31
CA GLU A 53 19.04 6.98 -6.16
C GLU A 53 17.67 6.94 -5.45
N PHE A 54 17.47 5.94 -4.58
CA PHE A 54 16.22 5.69 -3.88
C PHE A 54 16.44 5.65 -2.36
N PRO A 55 16.41 6.82 -1.69
CA PRO A 55 16.52 6.87 -0.24
C PRO A 55 15.44 6.04 0.43
N LYS A 56 15.84 5.13 1.34
CA LYS A 56 14.94 4.13 1.97
C LYS A 56 13.62 4.70 2.49
N THR A 57 13.67 5.83 3.20
CA THR A 57 12.46 6.44 3.79
C THR A 57 11.49 6.87 2.69
N GLN A 58 11.98 7.62 1.69
CA GLN A 58 11.16 8.08 0.58
C GLN A 58 10.60 6.91 -0.25
N LEU A 59 11.42 5.89 -0.51
CA LEU A 59 11.00 4.71 -1.26
C LEU A 59 9.87 3.94 -0.57
N MET A 60 9.89 3.86 0.76
CA MET A 60 8.82 3.22 1.54
C MET A 60 7.53 4.05 1.48
N ASP A 61 7.63 5.38 1.58
CA ASP A 61 6.49 6.30 1.48
C ASP A 61 5.87 6.25 0.08
N ASP A 62 6.69 6.34 -0.97
CA ASP A 62 6.28 6.26 -2.37
C ASP A 62 5.55 4.93 -2.65
N TYR A 63 6.10 3.82 -2.16
CA TYR A 63 5.48 2.51 -2.30
C TYR A 63 4.13 2.42 -1.58
N LEU A 64 4.04 2.93 -0.36
CA LEU A 64 2.81 2.92 0.41
C LEU A 64 1.73 3.76 -0.26
N GLU A 65 2.08 4.97 -0.71
CA GLU A 65 1.16 5.85 -1.44
C GLU A 65 0.70 5.20 -2.76
N TYR A 66 1.62 4.67 -3.56
CA TYR A 66 1.31 3.92 -4.78
C TYR A 66 0.32 2.78 -4.51
N HIS A 67 0.58 1.98 -3.47
CA HIS A 67 -0.29 0.87 -3.11
C HIS A 67 -1.69 1.33 -2.69
N LEU A 68 -1.78 2.35 -1.83
CA LEU A 68 -3.05 2.89 -1.37
C LEU A 68 -3.86 3.49 -2.51
N ARG A 69 -3.23 4.28 -3.40
CA ARG A 69 -3.88 4.89 -4.57
C ARG A 69 -4.51 3.86 -5.50
N GLY A 70 -3.98 2.63 -5.53
CA GLY A 70 -4.52 1.51 -6.31
C GLY A 70 -5.72 0.79 -5.69
N ILE A 71 -5.99 0.98 -4.39
CA ILE A 71 -7.05 0.23 -3.68
C ILE A 71 -8.14 1.10 -3.05
N VAL A 72 -7.93 2.42 -2.93
CA VAL A 72 -8.90 3.34 -2.34
C VAL A 72 -10.07 3.69 -3.27
N THR A 73 -11.24 3.95 -2.69
CA THR A 73 -12.38 4.58 -3.40
C THR A 73 -12.15 6.08 -3.59
N SER A 74 -13.05 6.78 -4.29
CA SER A 74 -13.02 8.24 -4.37
C SER A 74 -13.06 8.91 -2.99
N GLN A 75 -13.85 8.36 -2.05
CA GLN A 75 -13.88 8.82 -0.66
C GLN A 75 -12.55 8.52 0.06
N GLY A 76 -12.03 7.31 -0.09
CA GLY A 76 -10.72 6.96 0.49
C GLY A 76 -9.59 7.83 -0.07
N ARG A 77 -9.67 8.24 -1.34
CA ARG A 77 -8.71 9.15 -1.97
C ARG A 77 -8.75 10.55 -1.37
N GLN A 78 -9.92 11.08 -1.03
CA GLN A 78 -10.03 12.36 -0.33
C GLN A 78 -9.31 12.29 1.03
N ILE A 79 -9.62 11.25 1.83
CA ILE A 79 -8.97 11.03 3.12
C ILE A 79 -7.45 10.88 2.97
N LEU A 80 -7.00 10.12 1.96
CA LEU A 80 -5.57 9.96 1.69
C LEU A 80 -4.94 11.33 1.42
N ASN A 81 -5.46 12.10 0.48
CA ASN A 81 -4.92 13.41 0.10
C ASN A 81 -4.87 14.40 1.29
N ASP A 82 -5.85 14.35 2.20
CA ASP A 82 -5.85 15.15 3.42
C ASP A 82 -4.73 14.78 4.40
N ILE A 83 -4.35 13.50 4.46
CA ILE A 83 -3.29 12.99 5.35
C ILE A 83 -1.90 13.27 4.79
N ILE A 84 -1.68 12.98 3.50
CA ILE A 84 -0.34 13.06 2.90
C ILE A 84 -0.05 14.44 2.30
N HIS A 85 -0.99 15.39 2.39
CA HIS A 85 -0.91 16.72 1.76
C HIS A 85 -0.44 16.64 0.29
N SER A 86 -0.80 15.56 -0.40
CA SER A 86 -0.29 15.29 -1.74
C SER A 86 -0.97 16.18 -2.75
N ASN A 87 -0.18 16.86 -3.59
CA ASN A 87 -0.66 17.75 -4.65
C ASN A 87 -1.28 16.98 -5.84
N GLN A 88 -1.32 15.64 -5.80
CA GLN A 88 -1.90 14.84 -6.88
C GLN A 88 -3.42 14.75 -6.75
N LYS A 89 -4.10 15.62 -7.51
CA LYS A 89 -5.56 15.64 -7.71
C LYS A 89 -6.03 14.45 -8.55
#